data_AF-A0A8T4QLP9-F1
#
_entry.id   AF-A0A8T4QLP9-F1
#
_cell.length_a   1.000
_cell.length_b   1.000
_cell.length_c   1.000
_cell.angle_alpha   90.00
_cell.angle_beta   90.00
_cell.angle_gamma   90.00
#
_symmetry.space_group_name_H-M   'P 1'
#
loop_
_entity.id
_entity.type
_entity.pdbx_description
1 polymer ?
#
loop_
_entity_poly.entity_id
_entity_poly.type
_entity_poly.pdbx_seq_one_letter_code
_entity_poly.pdbx_strand_id
1 'polypeptide(L)'
;MKNNLIIIVISFFLVSILLFSCVPEVAKEEPVLRVEVRNKVNKTEVVTGATQTTPSTVKAKGSGSQCDDNSKCAASEKCVDGMCKTIASLYETNCEKKCTIKQVTLMTNDGEKVTVRSGEGNYAYAGAMGYDVLKTPQYCPGTDVVVPLEIEKVTTGKVLGTEVIALKKGEKGSVITHPTITRVQFTLEVKDIKEECA
;
A
#
# COMPACT_ATOMS: atom_id res chain seq x y z
N MET A 1 66.11 3.26 -20.19
CA MET A 1 65.53 3.90 -18.98
C MET A 1 64.00 3.94 -19.08
N LYS A 2 63.32 2.80 -18.96
CA LYS A 2 61.84 2.74 -19.06
C LYS A 2 61.16 1.90 -17.95
N ASN A 3 61.95 1.26 -17.08
CA ASN A 3 61.44 0.35 -16.05
C ASN A 3 61.37 0.97 -14.65
N ASN A 4 61.93 2.17 -14.43
CA ASN A 4 61.93 2.82 -13.12
C ASN A 4 60.69 3.68 -12.86
N LEU A 5 59.88 3.98 -13.89
CA LEU A 5 58.65 4.78 -13.74
C LEU A 5 57.49 3.95 -13.18
N ILE A 6 57.42 2.66 -13.51
CA ILE A 6 56.31 1.77 -13.12
C ILE A 6 56.36 1.44 -11.62
N ILE A 7 57.57 1.32 -11.04
CA ILE A 7 57.75 1.00 -9.62
C ILE A 7 57.32 2.18 -8.71
N ILE A 8 57.47 3.41 -9.18
CA ILE A 8 57.12 4.62 -8.40
C ILE A 8 55.60 4.81 -8.32
N VAL A 9 54.85 4.48 -9.38
CA VAL A 9 53.39 4.66 -9.42
C VAL A 9 52.66 3.62 -8.55
N ILE A 10 53.18 2.38 -8.47
CA ILE A 10 52.59 1.31 -7.65
C ILE A 10 52.82 1.58 -6.14
N SER A 11 53.96 2.16 -5.78
CA SER A 11 54.26 2.56 -4.39
C SER A 11 53.33 3.67 -3.88
N PHE A 12 53.00 4.65 -4.73
CA PHE A 12 52.09 5.74 -4.36
C PHE A 12 50.64 5.28 -4.19
N PHE A 13 50.21 4.26 -4.94
CA PHE A 13 48.86 3.70 -4.85
C PHE A 13 48.69 2.82 -3.60
N LEU A 14 49.73 2.10 -3.15
CA LEU A 14 49.68 1.28 -1.93
C LEU A 14 49.72 2.12 -0.64
N VAL A 15 50.37 3.28 -0.63
CA VAL A 15 50.41 4.16 0.56
C VAL A 15 49.08 4.93 0.75
N SER A 16 48.33 5.22 -0.33
CA SER A 16 47.05 5.92 -0.24
C SER A 16 45.91 5.06 0.34
N ILE A 17 46.03 3.73 0.32
CA ILE A 17 44.99 2.80 0.82
C ILE A 17 45.07 2.64 2.36
N LEU A 18 46.16 3.04 3.00
CA LEU A 18 46.36 2.88 4.46
C LEU A 18 46.00 4.11 5.31
N LEU A 19 45.54 5.21 4.72
CA LEU A 19 45.20 6.45 5.45
C LEU A 19 43.70 6.77 5.56
N PHE A 20 42.80 5.87 5.14
CA PHE A 20 41.35 6.02 5.33
C PHE A 20 40.76 5.06 6.38
N SER A 21 41.57 4.62 7.34
CA SER A 21 41.11 3.85 8.50
C SER A 21 40.96 4.77 9.72
N CYS A 22 39.84 5.48 9.81
CA CYS A 22 39.17 5.92 11.06
C CYS A 22 38.14 7.00 10.74
N VAL A 23 36.94 6.60 10.34
CA VAL A 23 35.75 7.42 10.61
C VAL A 23 35.06 6.75 11.80
N PRO A 24 35.03 7.38 12.99
CA PRO A 24 34.28 6.84 14.12
C PRO A 24 32.80 6.81 13.77
N GLU A 25 32.19 5.65 14.01
CA GLU A 25 30.76 5.40 13.93
C GLU A 25 30.07 6.23 15.02
N VAL A 26 29.63 7.43 14.65
CA VAL A 26 28.75 8.25 15.48
C VAL A 26 27.38 7.58 15.46
N ALA A 27 27.09 6.82 16.52
CA ALA A 27 25.74 6.41 16.86
C ALA A 27 24.88 7.67 17.01
N LYS A 28 24.10 8.00 15.97
CA LYS A 28 23.01 8.95 16.08
C LYS A 28 21.91 8.26 16.88
N GLU A 29 21.79 8.61 18.15
CA GLU A 29 20.54 8.45 18.87
C GLU A 29 19.49 9.31 18.18
N GLU A 30 18.50 8.67 17.55
CA GLU A 30 17.33 9.36 17.04
C GLU A 30 16.50 9.87 18.22
N PRO A 31 16.08 11.14 18.23
CA PRO A 31 15.17 11.64 19.24
C PRO A 31 13.83 10.94 19.08
N VAL A 32 13.45 10.19 20.12
CA VAL A 32 12.09 9.65 20.29
C VAL A 32 11.12 10.82 20.28
N LEU A 33 10.44 11.02 19.15
CA LEU A 33 9.35 11.97 19.03
C LEU A 33 8.20 11.45 19.91
N ARG A 34 8.16 11.94 21.14
CA ARG A 34 7.07 11.72 22.10
C ARG A 34 5.84 12.44 21.56
N VAL A 35 5.00 11.74 20.80
CA VAL A 35 3.67 12.22 20.45
C VAL A 35 2.83 12.19 21.73
N GLU A 36 2.72 13.33 22.41
CA GLU A 36 1.71 13.54 23.43
C GLU A 36 0.32 13.48 22.76
N VAL A 37 -0.37 12.36 22.95
CA VAL A 37 -1.79 12.22 22.64
C VAL A 37 -2.55 13.10 23.64
N ARG A 38 -2.82 14.36 23.26
CA ARG A 38 -3.85 15.17 23.93
C ARG A 38 -5.22 14.57 23.63
N ASN A 39 -5.66 13.70 24.54
CA ASN A 39 -7.05 13.30 24.68
C ASN A 39 -7.88 14.54 25.06
N LYS A 40 -8.49 15.19 24.06
CA LYS A 40 -9.58 16.14 24.31
C LYS A 40 -10.89 15.35 24.34
N VAL A 41 -11.22 14.84 25.53
CA VAL A 41 -12.62 14.62 25.91
C VAL A 41 -13.21 16.00 26.09
N ASN A 42 -13.96 16.50 25.09
CA ASN A 42 -14.85 17.63 25.34
C ASN A 42 -16.28 17.10 25.48
N LYS A 43 -16.81 17.40 26.66
CA LYS A 43 -18.11 17.04 27.17
C LYS A 43 -19.18 17.89 26.49
N THR A 44 -20.24 17.21 26.11
CA THR A 44 -21.57 17.66 25.70
C THR A 44 -21.96 19.07 26.13
N GLU A 45 -22.38 19.89 25.15
CA GLU A 45 -23.47 20.84 25.35
C GLU A 45 -24.53 20.68 24.27
N VAL A 46 -25.76 20.63 24.75
CA VAL A 46 -27.03 20.52 24.07
C VAL A 46 -27.37 21.88 23.48
N VAL A 47 -27.66 21.96 22.17
CA VAL A 47 -28.49 23.05 21.64
C VAL A 47 -29.44 22.51 20.57
N THR A 48 -30.71 22.52 20.95
CA THR A 48 -31.92 22.37 20.14
C THR A 48 -32.05 23.57 19.18
N GLY A 49 -32.27 23.32 17.89
CA GLY A 49 -32.53 24.37 16.90
C GLY A 49 -33.02 23.80 15.58
N ALA A 50 -34.10 24.37 15.04
CA ALA A 50 -35.00 23.76 14.07
C ALA A 50 -34.47 23.61 12.63
N THR A 51 -34.92 22.51 12.01
CA THR A 51 -35.20 22.22 10.60
C THR A 51 -34.97 23.31 9.55
N GLN A 52 -34.12 23.01 8.55
CA GLN A 52 -34.48 23.15 7.13
C GLN A 52 -33.92 21.97 6.34
N THR A 53 -34.82 21.02 6.07
CA THR A 53 -34.62 19.85 5.24
C THR A 53 -34.66 20.27 3.77
N THR A 54 -33.52 20.41 3.12
CA THR A 54 -33.43 20.24 1.67
C THR A 54 -33.25 18.76 1.36
N PRO A 55 -34.13 18.13 0.54
CA PRO A 55 -33.97 16.75 0.13
C PRO A 55 -32.85 16.67 -0.90
N SER A 56 -31.61 16.64 -0.44
CA SER A 56 -30.50 16.22 -1.29
C SER A 56 -30.69 14.73 -1.54
N THR A 57 -31.05 14.42 -2.78
CA THR A 57 -31.23 13.05 -3.26
C THR A 57 -29.88 12.34 -3.15
N VAL A 58 -29.63 11.70 -2.01
CA VAL A 58 -28.62 10.65 -1.89
C VAL A 58 -29.16 9.49 -2.70
N LYS A 59 -28.88 9.53 -4.00
CA LYS A 59 -29.10 8.40 -4.90
C LYS A 59 -28.18 7.30 -4.36
N ALA A 60 -28.74 6.40 -3.56
CA ALA A 60 -28.07 5.18 -3.15
C ALA A 60 -27.69 4.45 -4.44
N LYS A 61 -26.44 4.64 -4.87
CA LYS A 61 -25.90 4.00 -6.06
C LYS A 61 -25.78 2.53 -5.68
N GLY A 62 -26.64 1.72 -6.28
CA GLY A 62 -26.76 0.31 -5.93
C GLY A 62 -25.46 -0.44 -6.10
N SER A 63 -25.34 -1.50 -5.30
CA SER A 63 -24.31 -2.52 -5.44
C SER A 63 -24.19 -2.98 -6.89
N GLY A 64 -22.97 -3.14 -7.39
CA GLY A 64 -22.73 -3.54 -8.78
C GLY A 64 -22.79 -2.40 -9.81
N SER A 65 -22.73 -1.14 -9.38
CA SER A 65 -22.55 -0.03 -10.32
C SER A 65 -21.09 0.18 -10.72
N GLN A 66 -20.85 0.64 -11.95
CA GLN A 66 -19.50 0.95 -12.42
C GLN A 66 -18.88 2.13 -11.67
N CYS A 67 -17.58 2.08 -11.45
CA CYS A 67 -16.79 3.08 -10.77
C CYS A 67 -15.34 3.07 -11.30
N ASP A 68 -14.62 4.12 -10.94
CA ASP A 68 -13.17 4.31 -11.15
C ASP A 68 -12.50 4.84 -9.88
N ASP A 69 -13.27 5.00 -8.79
CA ASP A 69 -12.84 5.53 -7.51
C ASP A 69 -13.81 5.07 -6.40
N ASN A 70 -13.27 4.79 -5.22
CA ASN A 70 -14.02 4.37 -4.03
C ASN A 70 -15.07 5.39 -3.58
N SER A 71 -14.83 6.69 -3.78
CA SER A 71 -15.78 7.76 -3.43
C SER A 71 -17.08 7.70 -4.24
N LYS A 72 -17.10 6.95 -5.35
CA LYS A 72 -18.29 6.75 -6.18
C LYS A 72 -19.15 5.56 -5.72
N CYS A 73 -18.74 4.86 -4.67
CA CYS A 73 -19.44 3.71 -4.11
C CYS A 73 -20.12 4.05 -2.78
N ALA A 74 -21.03 3.18 -2.33
CA ALA A 74 -21.66 3.33 -1.02
C ALA A 74 -20.62 3.20 0.12
N ALA A 75 -20.95 3.69 1.31
CA ALA A 75 -20.00 3.76 2.44
C ALA A 75 -19.40 2.40 2.86
N SER A 76 -20.10 1.29 2.63
CA SER A 76 -19.63 -0.08 2.91
C SER A 76 -18.99 -0.77 1.70
N GLU A 77 -18.91 -0.09 0.56
CA GLU A 77 -18.42 -0.62 -0.71
C GLU A 77 -17.13 0.08 -1.14
N LYS A 78 -16.39 -0.63 -1.98
CA LYS A 78 -15.17 -0.17 -2.62
C LYS A 78 -15.31 -0.36 -4.12
N CYS A 79 -14.55 0.42 -4.88
CA CYS A 79 -14.46 0.25 -6.32
C CYS A 79 -13.51 -0.91 -6.63
N VAL A 80 -14.04 -2.13 -6.66
CA VAL A 80 -13.25 -3.35 -6.88
C VAL A 80 -13.32 -3.72 -8.36
N ASP A 81 -12.18 -3.63 -9.04
CA ASP A 81 -12.04 -3.90 -10.48
C ASP A 81 -13.09 -3.15 -11.33
N GLY A 82 -13.29 -1.86 -11.00
CA GLY A 82 -14.21 -0.97 -11.69
C GLY A 82 -15.70 -1.16 -11.33
N MET A 83 -16.01 -1.93 -10.29
CA MET A 83 -17.39 -2.17 -9.83
C MET A 83 -17.53 -1.96 -8.32
N CYS A 84 -18.58 -1.28 -7.90
CA CYS A 84 -18.87 -1.10 -6.48
C CYS A 84 -19.30 -2.42 -5.83
N LYS A 85 -18.48 -2.93 -4.92
CA LYS A 85 -18.64 -4.21 -4.22
C LYS A 85 -18.14 -4.10 -2.78
N THR A 86 -18.56 -5.01 -1.91
CA THR A 86 -17.95 -5.17 -0.59
C THR A 86 -16.74 -6.11 -0.68
N ILE A 87 -15.71 -5.92 0.14
CA ILE A 87 -14.57 -6.86 0.19
C ILE A 87 -15.03 -8.26 0.59
N ALA A 88 -16.04 -8.37 1.45
CA ALA A 88 -16.59 -9.65 1.87
C ALA A 88 -17.22 -10.44 0.71
N SER A 89 -17.78 -9.76 -0.30
CA SER A 89 -18.38 -10.41 -1.47
C SER A 89 -17.38 -11.17 -2.36
N LEU A 90 -16.07 -10.98 -2.14
CA LEU A 90 -15.02 -11.69 -2.86
C LEU A 90 -14.79 -13.12 -2.33
N TYR A 91 -15.43 -13.51 -1.23
CA TYR A 91 -15.13 -14.74 -0.53
C TYR A 91 -16.37 -15.57 -0.22
N GLU A 92 -16.20 -16.89 -0.31
CA GLU A 92 -17.14 -17.84 0.28
C GLU A 92 -16.86 -17.96 1.78
N THR A 93 -17.91 -17.89 2.60
CA THR A 93 -17.83 -17.85 4.05
C THR A 93 -18.69 -18.91 4.72
N ASN A 94 -19.31 -19.82 3.98
CA ASN A 94 -20.12 -20.92 4.51
C ASN A 94 -19.37 -22.27 4.42
N CYS A 95 -18.57 -22.58 5.43
CA CYS A 95 -17.79 -23.82 5.54
C CYS A 95 -17.24 -23.98 6.98
N GLU A 96 -16.89 -25.20 7.36
CA GLU A 96 -16.40 -25.51 8.71
C GLU A 96 -14.99 -24.96 8.99
N LYS A 97 -14.05 -25.13 8.05
CA LYS A 97 -12.68 -24.61 8.18
C LYS A 97 -12.59 -23.19 7.66
N LYS A 98 -11.87 -22.32 8.39
CA LYS A 98 -11.75 -20.90 8.05
C LYS A 98 -10.31 -20.48 7.92
N CYS A 99 -10.01 -19.73 6.87
CA CYS A 99 -8.70 -19.16 6.60
C CYS A 99 -8.74 -17.64 6.62
N THR A 100 -7.58 -17.03 6.89
CA THR A 100 -7.35 -15.60 6.77
C THR A 100 -6.00 -15.34 6.11
N ILE A 101 -5.92 -14.31 5.27
CA ILE A 101 -4.65 -13.85 4.72
C ILE A 101 -3.88 -13.15 5.83
N LYS A 102 -2.65 -13.58 6.09
CA LYS A 102 -1.75 -12.91 7.03
C LYS A 102 -0.77 -12.02 6.33
N GLN A 103 -0.26 -12.48 5.20
CA GLN A 103 0.83 -11.83 4.51
C GLN A 103 0.77 -12.14 3.03
N VAL A 104 1.14 -11.17 2.21
CA VAL A 104 1.18 -11.28 0.75
C VAL A 104 2.54 -10.81 0.28
N THR A 105 3.18 -11.61 -0.57
CA THR A 105 4.38 -11.20 -1.28
C THR A 105 3.99 -10.64 -2.63
N LEU A 106 4.33 -9.38 -2.85
CA LEU A 106 4.02 -8.61 -4.04
C LEU A 106 5.31 -8.34 -4.84
N MET A 107 5.16 -8.22 -6.15
CA MET A 107 6.20 -7.76 -7.07
C MET A 107 5.68 -6.54 -7.81
N THR A 108 6.40 -5.43 -7.75
CA THR A 108 6.13 -4.22 -8.52
C THR A 108 6.75 -4.33 -9.92
N ASN A 109 6.34 -3.48 -10.86
CA ASN A 109 6.83 -3.53 -12.24
C ASN A 109 8.28 -3.08 -12.44
N ASP A 110 8.87 -2.40 -11.47
CA ASP A 110 10.30 -2.09 -11.41
C ASP A 110 11.13 -3.21 -10.76
N GLY A 111 10.50 -4.34 -10.39
CA GLY A 111 11.16 -5.54 -9.90
C GLY A 111 11.38 -5.58 -8.39
N GLU A 112 10.79 -4.65 -7.63
CA GLU A 112 10.83 -4.68 -6.18
C GLU A 112 9.89 -5.77 -5.64
N LYS A 113 10.45 -6.64 -4.78
CA LYS A 113 9.70 -7.68 -4.09
C LYS A 113 9.47 -7.28 -2.65
N VAL A 114 8.21 -7.04 -2.30
CA VAL A 114 7.81 -6.60 -0.95
C VAL A 114 6.90 -7.63 -0.34
N THR A 115 7.02 -7.85 0.96
CA THR A 115 6.11 -8.74 1.69
C THR A 115 5.34 -7.92 2.72
N VAL A 116 4.02 -7.82 2.55
CA VAL A 116 3.14 -6.90 3.28
C VAL A 116 2.12 -7.71 4.06
N ARG A 117 1.86 -7.35 5.33
CA ARG A 117 0.82 -8.02 6.13
C ARG A 117 -0.57 -7.53 5.77
N SER A 118 -1.58 -8.35 6.02
CA SER A 118 -2.97 -7.89 5.86
C SER A 118 -3.29 -6.75 6.82
N GLY A 119 -3.84 -5.66 6.27
CA GLY A 119 -4.09 -4.40 6.94
C GLY A 119 -2.91 -3.42 6.95
N GLU A 120 -1.81 -3.75 6.29
CA GLU A 120 -0.65 -2.87 6.09
C GLU A 120 -0.49 -2.54 4.61
N GLY A 121 0.32 -1.52 4.31
CA GLY A 121 0.65 -1.10 2.96
C GLY A 121 2.06 -0.61 2.80
N ASN A 122 2.38 -0.21 1.57
CA ASN A 122 3.65 0.37 1.21
C ASN A 122 3.47 1.43 0.11
N TYR A 123 4.54 2.16 -0.17
CA TYR A 123 4.58 3.19 -1.21
C TYR A 123 5.52 2.78 -2.34
N ALA A 124 5.20 3.23 -3.55
CA ALA A 124 5.99 3.10 -4.75
C ALA A 124 6.09 4.45 -5.47
N TYR A 125 6.95 4.55 -6.49
CA TYR A 125 7.10 5.74 -7.33
C TYR A 125 7.34 7.03 -6.53
N ALA A 126 8.30 6.99 -5.60
CA ALA A 126 8.62 8.12 -4.71
C ALA A 126 7.40 8.67 -3.94
N GLY A 127 6.45 7.79 -3.59
CA GLY A 127 5.25 8.14 -2.84
C GLY A 127 4.09 8.65 -3.69
N ALA A 128 4.19 8.64 -5.02
CA ALA A 128 3.06 8.98 -5.90
C ALA A 128 1.99 7.88 -5.96
N MET A 129 2.37 6.65 -5.64
CA MET A 129 1.47 5.50 -5.58
C MET A 129 1.61 4.84 -4.21
N GLY A 130 0.49 4.63 -3.51
CA GLY A 130 0.40 3.79 -2.32
C GLY A 130 -0.36 2.51 -2.64
N TYR A 131 -0.12 1.45 -1.88
CA TYR A 131 -0.97 0.27 -1.92
C TYR A 131 -1.07 -0.40 -0.54
N ASP A 132 -2.27 -0.84 -0.19
CA ASP A 132 -2.58 -1.57 1.03
C ASP A 132 -3.10 -2.98 0.71
N VAL A 133 -2.63 -3.98 1.45
CA VAL A 133 -3.29 -5.30 1.48
C VAL A 133 -4.48 -5.18 2.42
N LEU A 134 -5.71 -5.17 1.89
CA LEU A 134 -6.88 -4.99 2.74
C LEU A 134 -7.10 -6.18 3.68
N LYS A 135 -7.76 -5.89 4.81
CA LYS A 135 -8.23 -6.95 5.73
C LYS A 135 -9.40 -7.68 5.08
N THR A 136 -9.35 -9.00 5.17
CA THR A 136 -10.36 -9.89 4.61
C THR A 136 -11.18 -10.53 5.74
N PRO A 137 -12.44 -10.90 5.50
CA PRO A 137 -13.13 -11.79 6.43
C PRO A 137 -12.44 -13.14 6.50
N GLN A 138 -12.84 -13.97 7.46
CA GLN A 138 -12.57 -15.40 7.40
C GLN A 138 -13.27 -16.02 6.19
N TYR A 139 -12.54 -16.79 5.39
CA TYR A 139 -13.06 -17.40 4.16
C TYR A 139 -12.77 -18.90 4.11
N CYS A 140 -13.42 -19.59 3.19
CA CYS A 140 -13.23 -21.01 2.98
C CYS A 140 -11.90 -21.31 2.28
N PRO A 141 -11.12 -22.30 2.75
CA PRO A 141 -9.88 -22.70 2.08
C PRO A 141 -10.15 -23.08 0.62
N GLY A 142 -9.25 -22.71 -0.28
CA GLY A 142 -9.37 -23.02 -1.70
C GLY A 142 -8.15 -22.59 -2.50
N THR A 143 -8.11 -22.94 -3.78
CA THR A 143 -7.00 -22.62 -4.70
C THR A 143 -7.06 -21.19 -5.25
N ASP A 144 -8.22 -20.54 -5.15
CA ASP A 144 -8.52 -19.27 -5.80
C ASP A 144 -8.63 -18.11 -4.80
N VAL A 145 -7.74 -18.07 -3.81
CA VAL A 145 -7.70 -16.99 -2.83
C VAL A 145 -7.37 -15.67 -3.53
N VAL A 146 -8.29 -14.73 -3.41
CA VAL A 146 -8.17 -13.38 -3.97
C VAL A 146 -7.56 -12.46 -2.92
N VAL A 147 -6.62 -11.62 -3.33
CA VAL A 147 -6.01 -10.56 -2.52
C VAL A 147 -6.56 -9.20 -2.97
N PRO A 148 -7.35 -8.52 -2.15
CA PRO A 148 -7.80 -7.15 -2.41
C PRO A 148 -6.69 -6.18 -2.05
N LEU A 149 -6.20 -5.45 -3.05
CA LEU A 149 -5.19 -4.41 -2.92
C LEU A 149 -5.85 -3.06 -3.15
N GLU A 150 -5.92 -2.22 -2.13
CA GLU A 150 -6.35 -0.83 -2.30
C GLU A 150 -5.17 -0.02 -2.81
N ILE A 151 -5.36 0.68 -3.92
CA ILE A 151 -4.34 1.49 -4.59
C ILE A 151 -4.69 2.95 -4.36
N GLU A 152 -3.71 3.71 -3.89
CA GLU A 152 -3.82 5.13 -3.60
C GLU A 152 -2.99 5.94 -4.61
N LYS A 153 -3.59 6.96 -5.21
CA LYS A 153 -2.88 7.92 -6.08
C LYS A 153 -2.65 9.21 -5.28
N VAL A 154 -1.40 9.62 -5.11
CA VAL A 154 -1.04 10.71 -4.17
C VAL A 154 -0.29 11.84 -4.87
N THR A 155 -0.62 13.09 -4.52
CA THR A 155 0.14 14.28 -4.90
C THR A 155 0.30 15.21 -3.72
N THR A 156 1.56 15.53 -3.39
CA THR A 156 1.90 16.53 -2.36
C THR A 156 1.14 16.32 -1.05
N GLY A 157 1.08 15.07 -0.58
CA GLY A 157 0.38 14.69 0.66
C GLY A 157 -1.15 14.67 0.57
N LYS A 158 -1.72 14.73 -0.65
CA LYS A 158 -3.17 14.60 -0.88
C LYS A 158 -3.48 13.35 -1.70
N VAL A 159 -4.48 12.61 -1.25
CA VAL A 159 -5.08 11.51 -1.99
C VAL A 159 -5.91 12.07 -3.14
N LEU A 160 -5.57 11.69 -4.37
CA LEU A 160 -6.29 12.07 -5.58
C LEU A 160 -7.38 11.06 -5.94
N GLY A 161 -7.19 9.81 -5.55
CA GLY A 161 -8.17 8.75 -5.75
C GLY A 161 -7.70 7.43 -5.18
N THR A 162 -8.67 6.54 -4.94
CA THR A 162 -8.44 5.19 -4.45
C THR A 162 -9.32 4.20 -5.19
N GLU A 163 -8.77 3.03 -5.51
CA GLU A 163 -9.51 1.93 -6.12
C GLU A 163 -8.96 0.61 -5.58
N VAL A 164 -9.72 -0.48 -5.69
CA VAL A 164 -9.26 -1.80 -5.29
C VAL A 164 -9.06 -2.67 -6.52
N ILE A 165 -7.89 -3.28 -6.63
CA ILE A 165 -7.64 -4.36 -7.59
C ILE A 165 -7.65 -5.69 -6.84
N ALA A 166 -8.30 -6.70 -7.39
CA ALA A 166 -8.42 -8.00 -6.76
C ALA A 166 -7.57 -9.02 -7.54
N LEU A 167 -6.48 -9.50 -6.94
CA LEU A 167 -5.50 -10.36 -7.63
C LEU A 167 -5.35 -11.72 -6.96
N LYS A 168 -5.23 -12.77 -7.76
CA LYS A 168 -4.88 -14.12 -7.29
C LYS A 168 -3.37 -14.34 -7.27
N LYS A 169 -2.94 -15.41 -6.59
CA LYS A 169 -1.53 -15.85 -6.66
C LYS A 169 -1.10 -16.13 -8.11
N GLY A 170 0.02 -15.54 -8.51
CA GLY A 170 0.56 -15.59 -9.87
C GLY A 170 -0.06 -14.55 -10.82
N GLU A 171 -1.05 -13.79 -10.38
CA GLU A 171 -1.73 -12.81 -11.22
C GLU A 171 -1.06 -11.45 -11.17
N LYS A 172 -0.87 -10.85 -12.34
CA LYS A 172 -0.39 -9.48 -12.52
C LYS A 172 -1.58 -8.58 -12.85
N GLY A 173 -1.74 -7.51 -12.09
CA GLY A 173 -2.78 -6.52 -12.30
C GLY A 173 -2.59 -5.67 -13.56
N SER A 174 -3.67 -4.98 -13.93
CA SER A 174 -3.67 -4.00 -15.02
C SER A 174 -2.75 -2.81 -14.70
N VAL A 175 -2.33 -2.10 -15.75
CA VAL A 175 -1.52 -0.87 -15.60
C VAL A 175 -2.36 0.23 -14.96
N ILE A 176 -1.84 0.76 -13.86
CA ILE A 176 -2.42 1.86 -13.10
C ILE A 176 -1.61 3.12 -13.37
N THR A 177 -2.30 4.15 -13.86
CA THR A 177 -1.69 5.45 -14.18
C THR A 177 -1.95 6.48 -13.09
N HIS A 178 -1.06 7.47 -12.97
CA HIS A 178 -1.27 8.61 -12.09
C HIS A 178 -1.89 9.80 -12.84
N PRO A 179 -2.95 10.45 -12.33
CA PRO A 179 -3.71 11.47 -13.07
C PRO A 179 -2.90 12.73 -13.41
N THR A 180 -1.91 13.07 -12.60
CA THR A 180 -1.08 14.28 -12.79
C THR A 180 0.37 13.97 -13.20
N ILE A 181 0.80 12.70 -13.12
CA ILE A 181 2.18 12.29 -13.39
C ILE A 181 2.14 11.25 -14.50
N THR A 182 2.12 11.70 -15.75
CA THR A 182 1.87 10.88 -16.94
C THR A 182 2.89 9.78 -17.19
N ARG A 183 4.07 9.85 -16.55
CA ARG A 183 5.12 8.83 -16.65
C ARG A 183 4.92 7.64 -15.72
N VAL A 184 4.04 7.76 -14.72
CA VAL A 184 3.78 6.67 -13.77
C VAL A 184 2.91 5.62 -14.45
N GLN A 185 3.45 4.40 -14.54
CA GLN A 185 2.76 3.20 -14.99
C GLN A 185 3.07 2.11 -13.98
N PHE A 186 2.15 1.89 -13.04
CA PHE A 186 2.34 0.98 -11.93
C PHE A 186 1.57 -0.32 -12.16
N THR A 187 2.18 -1.47 -11.87
CA THR A 187 1.45 -2.74 -11.76
C THR A 187 1.97 -3.51 -10.57
N LEU A 188 1.10 -4.30 -9.95
CA LEU A 188 1.45 -5.27 -8.93
C LEU A 188 1.19 -6.69 -9.43
N GLU A 189 2.00 -7.63 -8.98
CA GLU A 189 1.79 -9.06 -9.13
C GLU A 189 1.83 -9.73 -7.77
N VAL A 190 0.87 -10.60 -7.49
CA VAL A 190 0.88 -11.41 -6.26
C VAL A 190 1.75 -12.63 -6.48
N LYS A 191 2.92 -12.69 -5.86
CA LYS A 191 3.84 -13.83 -5.97
C LYS A 191 3.50 -14.96 -5.01
N ASP A 192 3.09 -14.62 -3.79
CA ASP A 192 2.77 -15.61 -2.77
C ASP A 192 1.75 -15.06 -1.77
N ILE A 193 0.99 -15.98 -1.15
CA ILE A 193 -0.03 -15.68 -0.15
C ILE A 193 0.22 -16.61 1.03
N LYS A 194 0.41 -16.03 2.21
CA LYS A 194 0.52 -16.77 3.47
C LYS A 194 -0.79 -16.67 4.22
N GLU A 195 -1.41 -17.82 4.40
CA GLU A 195 -2.70 -17.97 5.09
C GLU A 195 -2.51 -18.61 6.46
N GLU A 196 -3.43 -18.33 7.37
CA GLU A 196 -3.62 -19.09 8.61
C GLU A 196 -5.05 -19.63 8.64
N CYS A 197 -5.19 -20.94 8.82
CA CYS A 197 -6.47 -21.63 8.84
C CYS A 197 -6.72 -22.31 10.18
N ALA A 198 -7.96 -22.21 10.67
CA ALA A 198 -8.47 -22.88 11.86
C ALA A 198 -9.49 -23.97 11.47
#